data_AF-A0A2E0YB54-F1
#
_entry.id   AF-A0A2E0YB54-F1
#
_cell.length_a   1.000
_cell.length_b   1.000
_cell.length_c   1.000
_cell.angle_alpha   90.00
_cell.angle_beta   90.00
_cell.angle_gamma   90.00
#
_symmetry.space_group_name_H-M   'P 1'
#
loop_
_entity.id
_entity.type
_entity.pdbx_description
1 polymer ?
#
loop_
_entity_poly.entity_id
_entity_poly.type
_entity_poly.pdbx_seq_one_letter_code
_entity_poly.pdbx_strand_id
1 'polypeptide(L)' 'EGVWQLDQFPFREDSVQMANQAIDFLKSIEKALDDLDMKALQEAQSNHDAMKALKIAQKSLYKFL' A
#
# COMPACT_ATOMS: atom_id res chain seq x y z
N GLU A 1 5.58 -10.23 11.35
CA GLU A 1 5.16 -11.30 10.43
C GLU A 1 3.75 -11.75 10.78
N GLY A 2 2.92 -12.04 9.79
CA GLY A 2 1.52 -12.43 9.96
C GLY A 2 0.80 -12.58 8.62
N VAL A 3 -0.32 -13.30 8.60
CA VAL A 3 -1.14 -13.47 7.39
C VAL A 3 -1.93 -12.20 7.12
N TRP A 4 -1.88 -11.70 5.88
CA TRP A 4 -2.76 -10.62 5.43
C TRP A 4 -4.11 -11.23 5.03
N GLN A 5 -5.08 -11.16 5.95
CA GLN A 5 -6.38 -11.79 5.81
C GLN A 5 -7.36 -10.88 5.06
N LEU A 6 -8.11 -11.44 4.12
CA LEU A 6 -9.27 -10.79 3.52
C LEU A 6 -10.52 -11.12 4.34
N ASP A 7 -11.24 -10.07 4.73
CA ASP A 7 -12.57 -10.14 5.35
C ASP A 7 -13.50 -9.19 4.58
N GLN A 8 -14.00 -9.68 3.45
CA GLN A 8 -14.78 -8.91 2.49
C GLN A 8 -16.11 -9.63 2.19
N PHE A 9 -17.18 -8.85 2.00
CA PHE A 9 -18.53 -9.36 1.74
C PHE A 9 -19.06 -8.87 0.38
N PRO A 10 -18.64 -9.49 -0.74
CA PRO A 10 -19.10 -9.12 -2.08
C PRO A 10 -20.51 -9.66 -2.35
N PHE A 11 -21.54 -8.95 -1.89
CA PHE A 11 -22.93 -9.41 -1.97
C PHE A 11 -23.55 -9.38 -3.37
N ARG A 12 -23.02 -8.56 -4.28
CA ARG A 12 -23.58 -8.36 -5.64
C ARG A 12 -22.56 -8.63 -6.74
N GLU A 13 -21.36 -9.04 -6.36
CA GLU A 13 -20.20 -9.23 -7.23
C GLU A 13 -19.77 -10.71 -7.23
N ASP A 14 -18.96 -11.09 -8.22
CA ASP A 14 -18.30 -12.40 -8.19
C ASP A 14 -17.25 -12.42 -7.08
N SER A 15 -17.47 -13.26 -6.07
CA SER A 15 -16.58 -13.37 -4.90
C SER A 15 -15.15 -13.80 -5.21
N VAL A 16 -14.95 -14.63 -6.23
CA VAL A 16 -13.62 -15.10 -6.65
C VAL A 16 -12.91 -13.99 -7.40
N GLN A 17 -13.62 -13.30 -8.30
CA GLN A 17 -13.07 -12.14 -8.99
C GLN A 17 -12.65 -11.04 -8.00
N MET A 18 -13.50 -10.73 -7.03
CA MET A 18 -13.22 -9.74 -5.98
C MET A 18 -12.00 -10.13 -5.14
N ALA A 19 -11.91 -11.40 -4.70
CA ALA A 19 -10.77 -11.88 -3.93
C ALA A 19 -9.46 -11.80 -4.73
N ASN A 20 -9.47 -12.20 -6.01
CA ASN A 20 -8.27 -12.08 -6.87
C ASN A 20 -7.84 -10.62 -7.04
N GLN A 21 -8.78 -9.70 -7.30
CA GLN A 21 -8.47 -8.28 -7.42
C GLN A 21 -7.90 -7.70 -6.11
N ALA A 22 -8.46 -8.09 -4.95
CA ALA A 22 -7.95 -7.67 -3.66
C ALA A 22 -6.53 -8.21 -3.42
N ILE A 23 -6.26 -9.47 -3.75
CA ILE A 23 -4.94 -10.08 -3.65
C ILE A 23 -3.93 -9.35 -4.55
N ASP A 24 -4.28 -9.04 -5.80
CA ASP A 24 -3.38 -8.34 -6.71
C ASP A 24 -3.06 -6.92 -6.21
N PHE A 25 -4.05 -6.22 -5.64
CA PHE A 25 -3.82 -4.95 -4.96
C PHE A 25 -2.87 -5.11 -3.76
N LEU A 26 -3.07 -6.11 -2.90
CA LEU A 26 -2.18 -6.36 -1.75
C LEU A 26 -0.74 -6.65 -2.19
N LYS A 27 -0.53 -7.38 -3.29
CA LYS A 27 0.80 -7.59 -3.89
C LYS A 27 1.42 -6.29 -4.42
N SER A 28 0.62 -5.38 -4.98
CA SER A 28 1.11 -4.06 -5.37
C SER A 28 1.51 -3.23 -4.15
N ILE A 29 0.75 -3.31 -3.05
CA ILE A 29 1.11 -2.66 -1.78
C ILE A 29 2.41 -3.23 -1.21
N GLU A 30 2.59 -4.56 -1.23
CA GLU A 30 3.86 -5.20 -0.82
C GLU A 30 5.05 -4.61 -1.59
N LYS A 31 4.97 -4.56 -2.93
CA LYS A 31 6.04 -3.97 -3.76
C LYS A 31 6.28 -2.49 -3.47
N ALA A 32 5.22 -1.73 -3.20
CA ALA A 32 5.35 -0.33 -2.79
C ALA A 32 6.04 -0.21 -1.43
N LEU A 33 5.76 -1.08 -0.46
CA LEU A 33 6.44 -1.08 0.83
C LEU A 33 7.93 -1.42 0.67
N ASP A 34 8.29 -2.33 -0.23
CA ASP A 34 9.69 -2.66 -0.55
C ASP A 34 10.43 -1.49 -1.23
N ASP A 35 9.76 -0.70 -2.09
CA ASP A 35 10.33 0.47 -2.78
C ASP A 35 10.36 1.74 -1.91
N LEU A 36 9.59 1.78 -0.83
CA LEU A 36 9.44 2.96 0.01
C LEU A 36 10.77 3.35 0.66
N ASP A 37 11.23 4.57 0.41
CA ASP A 37 12.41 5.14 1.07
C ASP A 37 12.12 5.45 2.55
N MET A 38 12.23 4.42 3.38
CA MET A 38 11.95 4.48 4.81
C MET A 38 12.84 5.48 5.54
N LYS A 39 14.10 5.64 5.09
CA LYS A 39 15.03 6.57 5.72
C LYS A 39 14.62 8.02 5.45
N ALA A 40 14.36 8.36 4.18
CA ALA A 40 13.90 9.70 3.81
C ALA A 40 12.53 10.02 4.43
N LEU A 41 11.65 9.01 4.55
CA LEU A 41 10.35 9.16 5.20
C LEU A 41 10.49 9.49 6.70
N GLN A 42 11.32 8.74 7.43
CA GLN A 42 11.60 8.99 8.84
C GLN A 42 12.20 10.38 9.07
N GLU A 43 13.14 10.80 8.21
CA GLU A 43 13.74 12.13 8.28
C GLU A 43 12.68 13.23 8.07
N ALA A 44 11.83 13.11 7.03
CA ALA A 44 10.76 14.07 6.78
C ALA A 44 9.79 14.17 7.97
N GLN A 45 9.42 13.02 8.56
CA GLN A 45 8.57 12.96 9.74
C GLN A 45 9.23 13.63 10.97
N SER A 46 10.52 13.39 11.20
CA SER A 46 11.27 14.00 12.31
C SER A 46 11.39 15.52 12.21
N ASN A 47 11.39 16.05 10.98
CA ASN A 47 11.40 17.49 10.69
C ASN A 47 10.00 18.11 10.64
N HIS A 48 8.94 17.35 10.93
CA HIS A 48 7.54 17.76 10.76
C HIS A 48 7.20 18.24 9.33
N ASP A 49 7.92 17.75 8.32
CA ASP A 49 7.67 18.07 6.91
C ASP A 49 6.63 17.12 6.31
N ALA A 50 5.35 17.42 6.59
CA ALA A 50 4.23 16.61 6.13
C ALA A 50 4.13 16.52 4.60
N MET A 51 4.51 17.59 3.88
CA MET A 51 4.45 17.62 2.42
C MET A 51 5.49 16.70 1.79
N LYS A 52 6.73 16.70 2.31
CA LYS A 52 7.78 15.78 1.87
C LYS A 52 7.42 14.33 2.20
N ALA A 53 6.94 14.06 3.42
CA ALA A 53 6.51 12.73 3.82
C ALA A 53 5.41 12.16 2.90
N LEU A 54 4.39 12.97 2.59
CA LEU A 54 3.32 12.59 1.68
C LEU A 54 3.85 12.31 0.26
N LYS A 55 4.74 13.16 -0.25
CA LYS A 55 5.34 12.99 -1.58
C LYS A 55 6.14 11.67 -1.68
N ILE A 56 6.87 11.30 -0.64
CA ILE A 56 7.63 10.04 -0.59
C ILE A 56 6.67 8.84 -0.64
N ALA A 57 5.64 8.83 0.20
CA ALA A 57 4.65 7.77 0.23
C ALA A 57 3.90 7.63 -1.12
N GLN A 58 3.44 8.74 -1.69
CA GLN A 58 2.76 8.76 -2.99
C GLN A 58 3.64 8.25 -4.13
N LYS A 59 4.92 8.65 -4.14
CA LYS A 59 5.86 8.23 -5.19
C LYS A 59 6.00 6.70 -5.23
N SER A 60 6.09 6.06 -4.07
CA SER A 60 6.14 4.60 -4.01
C SER A 60 4.78 3.97 -4.33
N LEU A 61 3.70 4.43 -3.69
CA LEU A 61 2.36 3.87 -3.87
C LEU A 61 1.92 3.90 -5.33
N TYR A 62 2.01 5.05 -6.01
CA TYR A 62 1.53 5.22 -7.38
C TYR A 62 2.43 4.60 -8.45
N LYS A 63 3.59 4.04 -8.08
CA LYS A 63 4.46 3.32 -9.02
C LYS A 63 3.94 1.90 -9.31
N PHE A 64 3.18 1.31 -8.39
CA PHE A 64 2.73 -0.09 -8.46
C PHE A 64 1.21 -0.25 -8.47
N LEU A 65 0.46 0.85 -8.36
CA LEU A 65 -0.98 0.90 -8.64
C LEU A 65 -1.24 1.13 -10.13
#